data_AF-A0A432RFY4-F1
#
_entry.id   AF-A0A432RFY4-F1
#
_cell.length_a   1.000
_cell.length_b   1.000
_cell.length_c   1.000
_cell.angle_alpha   90.00
_cell.angle_beta   90.00
_cell.angle_gamma   90.00
#
_symmetry.space_group_name_H-M   'P 1'
#
loop_
_entity.id
_entity.type
_entity.pdbx_description
1 polymer ?
#
loop_
_entity_poly.entity_id
_entity_poly.type
_entity_poly.pdbx_seq_one_letter_code
_entity_poly.pdbx_strand_id
1 'polypeptide(L)'
;MELLKDTEKKLANKFLFITTVGAIITFIISIIVFYFLFSNQSFENMLLDLLNFAKNNPFIASIMVSLFLLFASIIIIIMTYILIGREIIEPLDKVIFHIEEISKGNLENEIKVNRKDELGVLQDSIERLRISLTILMKKLEEKE
;
A
#
# COMPACT_ATOMS: atom_id res chain seq x y z
N MET A 1 -2.69 -10.56 -27.98
CA MET A 1 -3.98 -10.45 -27.26
C MET A 1 -4.16 -11.56 -26.22
N GLU A 2 -3.73 -12.79 -26.52
CA GLU A 2 -3.79 -13.94 -25.59
C GLU A 2 -2.81 -13.84 -24.40
N LEU A 3 -1.60 -13.32 -24.63
CA LEU A 3 -0.59 -13.08 -23.58
C LEU A 3 -1.02 -12.02 -22.56
N LEU A 4 -1.77 -10.99 -22.97
CA LEU A 4 -2.27 -9.93 -22.07
C LEU A 4 -3.38 -10.44 -21.14
N LYS A 5 -4.23 -11.36 -21.63
CA LYS A 5 -5.26 -12.02 -20.82
C LYS A 5 -4.65 -12.92 -19.73
N ASP A 6 -3.53 -13.58 -20.00
CA ASP A 6 -2.88 -14.46 -19.03
C ASP A 6 -2.17 -13.67 -17.91
N THR A 7 -1.58 -12.51 -18.22
CA THR A 7 -1.03 -11.59 -17.23
C THR A 7 -2.09 -10.95 -16.34
N GLU A 8 -3.21 -10.49 -16.91
CA GLU A 8 -4.34 -9.95 -16.13
C GLU A 8 -4.90 -10.99 -15.15
N LYS A 9 -5.06 -12.24 -15.60
CA LYS A 9 -5.57 -13.34 -14.77
C LYS A 9 -4.60 -13.71 -13.63
N LYS A 10 -3.29 -13.73 -13.89
CA LYS A 10 -2.25 -13.93 -12.87
C LYS A 10 -2.22 -12.79 -11.86
N LEU A 11 -2.41 -11.55 -12.31
CA LEU A 11 -2.44 -10.37 -11.44
C LEU A 11 -3.66 -10.39 -10.52
N ALA A 12 -4.85 -10.63 -11.07
CA ALA A 12 -6.09 -10.76 -10.33
C ALA A 12 -5.98 -11.86 -9.25
N ASN A 13 -5.44 -13.03 -9.60
CA ASN A 13 -5.24 -14.12 -8.64
C ASN A 13 -4.25 -13.77 -7.53
N LYS A 14 -3.20 -12.97 -7.82
CA LYS A 14 -2.22 -12.55 -6.80
C LYS A 14 -2.82 -11.53 -5.84
N PHE A 15 -3.60 -10.57 -6.32
CA PHE A 15 -4.35 -9.64 -5.48
C PHE A 15 -5.42 -10.35 -4.65
N LEU A 16 -6.16 -11.28 -5.26
CA LEU A 16 -7.14 -12.11 -4.55
C LEU A 16 -6.46 -12.91 -3.44
N PHE A 17 -5.27 -13.46 -3.68
CA PHE A 17 -4.50 -14.17 -2.65
C PHE A 17 -4.04 -13.26 -1.51
N ILE A 18 -3.50 -12.07 -1.81
CA ILE A 18 -3.05 -11.12 -0.77
C ILE A 18 -4.23 -10.65 0.09
N THR A 19 -5.36 -10.31 -0.54
CA THR A 19 -6.57 -9.83 0.17
C THR A 19 -7.22 -10.95 0.99
N THR A 20 -7.32 -12.17 0.46
CA THR A 20 -7.88 -13.32 1.20
C THR A 20 -6.99 -13.75 2.36
N VAL A 21 -5.66 -13.78 2.19
CA VAL A 21 -4.73 -14.08 3.28
C VAL A 21 -4.80 -12.98 4.36
N GLY A 22 -4.83 -11.71 3.97
CA GLY A 22 -5.01 -10.59 4.91
C GLY A 22 -6.33 -10.68 5.68
N ALA A 23 -7.44 -11.05 5.00
CA ALA A 23 -8.74 -11.27 5.63
C ALA A 23 -8.73 -12.45 6.61
N ILE A 24 -8.06 -13.55 6.28
CA ILE A 24 -7.92 -14.71 7.17
C ILE A 24 -7.10 -14.34 8.41
N ILE A 25 -5.98 -13.62 8.24
CA ILE A 25 -5.14 -13.19 9.36
C ILE A 25 -5.91 -12.25 10.28
N THR A 26 -6.60 -11.25 9.72
CA THR A 26 -7.43 -10.33 10.52
C THR A 26 -8.57 -11.06 11.22
N PHE A 27 -9.18 -12.04 10.57
CA PHE A 27 -10.22 -12.87 11.19
C PHE A 27 -9.68 -13.71 12.36
N ILE A 28 -8.52 -14.35 12.20
CA ILE A 28 -7.88 -15.13 13.27
C ILE A 28 -7.50 -14.23 14.45
N ILE A 29 -6.88 -13.07 14.18
CA ILE A 29 -6.54 -12.09 15.22
C ILE A 29 -7.81 -11.64 15.94
N SER A 30 -8.89 -11.35 15.20
CA SER A 30 -10.18 -10.96 15.77
C SER A 30 -10.77 -12.04 16.69
N ILE A 31 -10.69 -13.33 16.30
CA ILE A 31 -11.13 -14.44 17.14
C ILE A 31 -10.30 -14.55 18.42
N ILE A 32 -8.97 -14.43 18.32
CA ILE A 32 -8.07 -14.52 19.48
C ILE A 32 -8.37 -13.39 20.45
N VAL A 33 -8.50 -12.16 19.94
CA VAL A 33 -8.86 -11.00 20.75
C VAL A 33 -10.22 -11.23 21.39
N PHE A 34 -11.23 -11.65 20.62
CA PHE A 34 -12.57 -11.92 21.14
C PHE A 34 -12.55 -12.95 22.27
N TYR A 35 -11.84 -14.06 22.09
CA TYR A 35 -11.68 -15.08 23.13
C TYR A 35 -11.00 -14.51 24.37
N PHE A 36 -9.92 -13.74 24.20
CA PHE A 36 -9.23 -13.10 25.33
C PHE A 36 -10.13 -12.13 26.09
N LEU A 37 -10.92 -11.31 25.38
CA LEU A 37 -11.83 -10.35 25.98
C LEU A 37 -12.96 -11.06 26.74
N PHE A 38 -13.56 -12.10 26.15
CA PHE A 38 -14.74 -12.76 26.72
C PHE A 38 -14.40 -13.84 27.77
N SER A 39 -13.20 -14.42 27.71
CA SER A 39 -12.76 -15.44 28.67
C SER A 39 -12.19 -14.85 29.97
N ASN A 40 -11.93 -13.54 30.02
CA ASN A 40 -11.22 -12.93 31.15
C ASN A 40 -12.20 -12.17 32.07
N GLN A 41 -12.48 -12.73 33.24
CA GLN A 41 -13.37 -12.12 34.26
C GLN A 41 -12.92 -10.70 34.65
N SER A 42 -11.61 -10.44 34.65
CA SER A 42 -11.05 -9.11 34.93
C SER A 42 -11.47 -8.09 33.88
N PHE A 43 -11.59 -8.49 32.60
CA PHE A 43 -12.02 -7.61 31.53
C PHE A 43 -13.51 -7.27 31.66
N GLU A 44 -14.34 -8.25 32.03
CA GLU A 44 -15.76 -8.02 32.29
C GLU A 44 -15.97 -7.00 33.42
N ASN A 45 -15.27 -7.17 34.55
CA ASN A 45 -15.35 -6.23 35.67
C ASN A 45 -14.85 -4.82 35.28
N MET A 46 -13.74 -4.74 34.55
CA MET A 46 -13.23 -3.46 34.03
C MET A 46 -14.24 -2.78 33.11
N LEU A 47 -14.95 -3.54 32.26
CA LEU A 47 -15.97 -3.00 31.37
C LEU A 47 -17.17 -2.47 32.17
N LEU A 48 -17.62 -3.21 33.20
CA LEU A 48 -18.69 -2.78 34.08
C LEU A 48 -18.31 -1.51 34.85
N ASP A 49 -17.08 -1.40 35.33
CA ASP A 49 -16.58 -0.20 36.00
C ASP A 49 -16.55 1.01 35.05
N LEU A 50 -16.11 0.82 33.81
CA LEU A 50 -16.14 1.87 32.78
C LEU A 50 -17.56 2.29 32.41
N LEU A 51 -18.50 1.35 32.29
CA LEU A 51 -19.91 1.63 32.01
C LEU A 51 -20.57 2.37 33.18
N ASN A 52 -20.31 1.94 34.41
CA ASN A 52 -20.80 2.61 35.61
C ASN A 52 -20.20 4.02 35.73
N PHE A 53 -18.90 4.18 35.42
CA PHE A 53 -18.27 5.50 35.35
C PHE A 53 -18.94 6.39 34.30
N ALA A 54 -19.18 5.86 33.09
CA ALA A 54 -19.83 6.61 32.02
C ALA A 54 -21.28 6.98 32.34
N LYS A 55 -22.01 6.11 33.03
CA LYS A 55 -23.36 6.37 33.51
C LYS A 55 -23.39 7.46 34.58
N ASN A 56 -22.43 7.44 35.50
CA ASN A 56 -22.36 8.40 36.61
C ASN A 56 -21.79 9.76 36.17
N ASN A 57 -20.92 9.78 35.15
CA ASN A 57 -20.24 10.98 34.64
C ASN A 57 -20.34 11.05 33.10
N PRO A 58 -21.54 11.29 32.55
CA PRO A 58 -21.75 11.21 31.09
C PRO A 58 -20.91 12.22 30.31
N PHE A 59 -20.67 13.41 30.86
CA PHE A 59 -19.86 14.44 30.22
C PHE A 59 -18.37 14.09 30.17
N ILE A 60 -17.82 13.52 31.26
CA ILE A 60 -16.40 13.15 31.29
C ILE A 60 -16.16 11.96 30.37
N ALA A 61 -17.06 10.98 30.38
CA ALA A 61 -16.96 9.83 29.50
C ALA A 61 -17.05 10.22 28.02
N SER A 62 -17.91 11.16 27.64
CA SER A 62 -17.98 11.62 26.24
C SER A 62 -16.68 12.31 25.79
N ILE A 63 -16.03 13.10 26.66
CA ILE A 63 -14.71 13.70 26.38
C ILE A 63 -13.65 12.60 26.23
N MET A 64 -13.61 11.62 27.13
CA MET A 64 -12.62 10.54 27.07
C MET A 64 -12.75 9.70 25.78
N VAL A 65 -13.99 9.34 25.40
CA VAL A 65 -14.26 8.63 24.14
C VAL A 65 -13.86 9.48 22.94
N SER A 66 -14.18 10.78 22.96
CA SER A 66 -13.82 11.70 21.87
C SER A 66 -12.30 11.83 21.71
N LEU A 67 -11.55 11.93 22.81
CA LEU A 67 -10.10 11.96 22.79
C LEU A 67 -9.53 10.64 22.27
N PHE A 68 -10.06 9.50 22.71
CA PHE A 68 -9.64 8.19 22.21
C PHE A 68 -9.82 8.06 20.70
N LEU A 69 -10.98 8.45 20.18
CA LEU A 69 -11.27 8.45 18.74
C LEU A 69 -10.33 9.40 17.98
N LEU A 70 -10.03 10.58 18.55
CA LEU A 70 -9.08 11.53 17.97
C LEU A 70 -7.69 10.89 17.86
N PHE A 71 -7.17 10.28 18.93
CA PHE A 71 -5.88 9.59 18.88
C PHE A 71 -5.88 8.42 17.88
N ALA A 72 -6.93 7.61 17.85
CA ALA A 72 -7.05 6.52 16.89
C ALA A 72 -7.02 7.03 15.43
N SER A 73 -7.69 8.15 15.14
CA SER A 73 -7.70 8.74 13.80
C SER A 73 -6.32 9.28 13.38
N ILE A 74 -5.57 9.89 14.30
CA ILE A 74 -4.20 10.35 14.04
C ILE A 74 -3.30 9.18 13.63
N ILE A 75 -3.42 8.04 14.32
CA ILE A 75 -2.63 6.84 13.98
C ILE A 75 -2.92 6.38 12.56
N ILE A 76 -4.21 6.33 12.17
CA ILE A 76 -4.63 5.94 10.81
C ILE A 76 -4.06 6.91 9.76
N ILE A 77 -4.09 8.22 10.04
CA ILE A 77 -3.55 9.25 9.13
C ILE A 77 -2.04 9.02 8.93
N ILE A 78 -1.29 8.83 10.02
CA ILE A 78 0.16 8.61 9.96
C ILE A 78 0.48 7.33 9.18
N MET A 79 -0.23 6.23 9.45
CA MET A 79 -0.04 4.97 8.71
C MET A 79 -0.31 5.15 7.21
N THR A 80 -1.39 5.86 6.86
CA THR A 80 -1.76 6.11 5.47
C THR A 80 -0.72 6.98 4.76
N TYR A 81 -0.23 8.04 5.42
CA TYR A 81 0.82 8.90 4.90
C TYR A 81 2.10 8.10 4.56
N ILE A 82 2.55 7.25 5.48
CA ILE A 82 3.74 6.41 5.28
C ILE A 82 3.52 5.42 4.14
N LEU A 83 2.33 4.80 4.07
CA LEU A 83 2.01 3.82 3.03
C LEU A 83 2.01 4.47 1.64
N ILE A 84 1.32 5.59 1.47
CA ILE A 84 1.27 6.32 0.20
C ILE A 84 2.67 6.78 -0.21
N GLY A 85 3.43 7.33 0.73
CA GLY A 85 4.79 7.81 0.48
C GLY A 85 5.69 6.72 -0.10
N ARG A 86 5.65 5.52 0.47
CA ARG A 86 6.54 4.40 0.09
C ARG A 86 6.03 3.60 -1.10
N GLU A 87 4.71 3.39 -1.21
CA GLU A 87 4.14 2.52 -2.23
C GLU A 87 3.82 3.25 -3.54
N ILE A 88 3.56 4.56 -3.49
CA ILE A 88 3.13 5.33 -4.66
C ILE A 88 4.13 6.44 -4.99
N ILE A 89 4.40 7.34 -4.03
CA ILE A 89 5.18 8.56 -4.30
C ILE A 89 6.63 8.22 -4.65
N GLU A 90 7.33 7.44 -3.81
CA GLU A 90 8.74 7.12 -4.06
C GLU A 90 8.98 6.34 -5.38
N PRO A 91 8.18 5.32 -5.74
CA PRO A 91 8.31 4.67 -7.06
C PRO A 91 7.95 5.59 -8.23
N LEU A 92 6.98 6.50 -8.06
CA LEU A 92 6.61 7.46 -9.09
C LEU A 92 7.74 8.46 -9.35
N ASP A 93 8.37 8.99 -8.29
CA ASP A 93 9.52 9.89 -8.41
C ASP A 93 10.69 9.23 -9.15
N LYS A 94 10.93 7.93 -8.91
CA LYS A 94 11.94 7.16 -9.65
C LYS A 94 11.61 7.09 -11.14
N VAL A 95 10.34 6.86 -11.50
CA VAL A 95 9.91 6.85 -12.91
C VAL A 95 10.13 8.23 -13.55
N ILE A 96 9.74 9.30 -12.86
CA ILE A 96 9.92 10.68 -13.35
C ILE A 96 11.41 10.96 -13.60
N PHE A 97 12.28 10.59 -12.64
CA PHE A 97 13.73 10.73 -12.79
C PHE A 97 14.27 10.04 -14.05
N HIS A 98 13.86 8.80 -14.31
CA HIS A 98 14.30 8.09 -15.51
C HIS A 98 13.79 8.73 -16.81
N ILE A 99 12.57 9.24 -16.81
CA ILE A 99 12.02 9.97 -17.97
C ILE A 99 12.83 11.25 -18.23
N GLU A 100 13.20 11.99 -17.20
CA GLU A 100 14.05 13.18 -17.34
C GLU A 100 15.42 12.83 -17.92
N GLU A 101 16.07 11.77 -17.46
CA GLU A 101 17.36 11.31 -18.02
C GLU A 101 17.23 10.92 -19.50
N ILE A 102 16.18 10.18 -19.85
CA ILE A 102 15.88 9.83 -21.25
C ILE A 102 15.69 11.09 -22.11
N SER A 103 14.96 12.09 -21.60
CA SER A 103 14.70 13.34 -22.33
C SER A 103 15.98 14.16 -22.58
N LYS A 104 16.99 14.02 -21.72
CA LYS A 104 18.32 14.64 -21.89
C LYS A 104 19.23 13.85 -22.84
N GLY A 105 18.76 12.71 -23.36
CA GLY A 105 19.54 11.80 -24.20
C GLY A 105 20.42 10.82 -23.41
N ASN A 106 20.33 10.80 -22.07
CA ASN A 106 21.03 9.82 -21.26
C ASN A 106 20.21 8.51 -21.20
N LEU A 107 20.59 7.56 -22.04
CA LEU A 107 19.91 6.28 -22.15
C LEU A 107 20.63 5.13 -21.44
N GLU A 108 21.71 5.38 -20.69
CA GLU A 108 22.48 4.29 -20.05
C GLU A 108 21.77 3.67 -18.85
N ASN A 109 20.91 4.46 -18.19
CA ASN A 109 20.24 4.05 -16.96
C ASN A 109 19.02 3.15 -17.23
N GLU A 110 19.18 1.84 -17.01
CA GLU A 110 18.09 0.85 -17.08
C GLU A 110 17.06 1.04 -15.96
N ILE A 111 15.77 0.94 -16.32
CA ILE A 111 14.66 0.97 -15.37
C ILE A 111 14.33 -0.45 -14.93
N LYS A 112 14.69 -0.80 -13.69
CA LYS A 112 14.39 -2.14 -13.13
C LYS A 112 12.90 -2.28 -12.80
N VAL A 113 12.18 -3.10 -13.55
CA VAL A 113 10.77 -3.43 -13.31
C VAL A 113 10.68 -4.58 -12.29
N ASN A 114 10.37 -4.25 -11.04
CA ASN A 114 10.18 -5.24 -9.97
C ASN A 114 8.77 -5.21 -9.34
N ARG A 115 7.94 -4.24 -9.75
CA ARG A 115 6.55 -4.12 -9.30
C ARG A 115 5.60 -4.89 -10.22
N LYS A 116 4.48 -5.37 -9.67
CA LYS A 116 3.44 -6.10 -10.41
C LYS A 116 2.12 -5.32 -10.49
N ASP A 117 2.13 -4.05 -10.13
CA ASP A 117 0.96 -3.15 -10.15
C ASP A 117 1.02 -2.22 -11.38
N GLU A 118 0.12 -1.24 -11.42
CA GLU A 118 0.02 -0.24 -12.49
C GLU A 118 1.31 0.58 -12.64
N LEU A 119 2.02 0.85 -11.53
CA LEU A 119 3.33 1.51 -11.56
C LEU A 119 4.40 0.60 -12.17
N GLY A 120 4.32 -0.71 -11.96
CA GLY A 120 5.15 -1.70 -12.66
C GLY A 120 4.91 -1.73 -14.16
N VAL A 121 3.65 -1.66 -14.59
CA VAL A 121 3.28 -1.57 -16.03
C VAL A 121 3.80 -0.27 -16.65
N LEU A 122 3.74 0.83 -15.90
CA LEU A 122 4.32 2.12 -16.32
C LEU A 122 5.85 2.02 -16.46
N GLN A 123 6.54 1.48 -15.47
CA GLN A 123 8.00 1.26 -15.50
C GLN A 123 8.43 0.46 -16.73
N ASP A 124 7.73 -0.65 -17.00
CA ASP A 124 7.97 -1.52 -18.17
C ASP A 124 7.73 -0.79 -19.50
N SER A 125 6.72 0.08 -19.56
CA SER A 125 6.45 0.87 -20.75
C SER A 125 7.53 1.91 -21.03
N ILE A 126 8.04 2.58 -19.99
CA ILE A 126 9.14 3.55 -20.14
C ILE A 126 10.46 2.84 -20.46
N GLU A 127 10.72 1.65 -19.91
CA GLU A 127 11.93 0.89 -20.25
C GLU A 127 11.97 0.49 -21.73
N ARG A 128 10.83 0.03 -22.27
CA ARG A 128 10.73 -0.24 -23.72
C ARG A 128 10.95 1.02 -24.57
N LEU A 129 10.49 2.17 -24.11
CA LEU A 129 10.73 3.45 -24.78
C LEU A 129 12.23 3.78 -24.80
N ARG A 130 12.92 3.65 -23.65
CA ARG A 130 14.37 3.85 -23.53
C ARG A 130 15.13 2.96 -24.51
N ILE A 131 14.86 1.65 -24.49
CA ILE A 131 15.51 0.67 -25.38
C ILE A 131 15.30 1.03 -26.85
N SER A 132 14.08 1.41 -27.23
CA SER A 132 13.75 1.78 -28.60
C SER A 132 14.55 3.00 -29.06
N LEU A 133 14.67 4.02 -28.21
CA LEU A 133 15.49 5.20 -28.48
C LEU A 133 16.98 4.85 -28.58
N THR A 134 17.51 3.96 -27.72
CA THR A 134 18.91 3.52 -27.78
C THR A 134 19.22 2.84 -29.11
N ILE A 135 18.33 1.96 -29.57
CA ILE A 135 18.48 1.28 -30.86
C ILE A 135 18.43 2.27 -32.02
N LEU A 136 17.54 3.27 -31.95
CA LEU A 136 17.44 4.30 -32.99
C LEU A 136 18.71 5.16 -33.08
N MET A 137 19.25 5.61 -31.94
CA MET A 137 20.50 6.38 -31.92
C MET A 137 21.67 5.57 -32.51
N LYS A 138 21.83 4.31 -32.08
CA LYS A 138 22.90 3.44 -32.57
C LYS A 138 22.84 3.22 -34.08
N LYS A 139 21.64 3.08 -34.65
CA LYS A 139 21.45 2.94 -36.10
C LYS A 139 21.77 4.20 -36.89
N LEU A 140 21.68 5.38 -36.27
CA LEU A 140 22.08 6.64 -36.90
C LEU A 140 23.60 6.77 -36.89
N GLU A 141 24.26 6.42 -35.78
CA GLU A 141 25.73 6.41 -35.68
C GLU A 141 26.38 5.43 -36.66
N GLU A 142 25.78 4.26 -36.90
CA GLU A 142 26.29 3.27 -37.87
C GLU A 142 26.12 3.67 -39.35
N LYS A 143 25.35 4.73 -39.64
CA LYS A 143 25.08 5.21 -41.02
C LYS A 143 25.92 6.42 -41.43
N GLU A 144 26.70 6.99 -40.52
CA GLU A 144 27.75 7.99 -40.80
C GLU A 144 29.11 7.31 -40.97
#